data_AF-A0A1M6ZQX8-F1
#
_entry.id   AF-A0A1M6ZQX8-F1
#
_cell.length_a   1.000
_cell.length_b   1.000
_cell.length_c   1.000
_cell.angle_alpha   90.00
_cell.angle_beta   90.00
_cell.angle_gamma   90.00
#
_symmetry.space_group_name_H-M   'P 1'
#
loop_
_entity.id
_entity.type
_entity.pdbx_description
1 polymer ?
#
loop_
_entity_poly.entity_id
_entity_poly.type
_entity_poly.pdbx_seq_one_letter_code
_entity_poly.pdbx_strand_id
1 'polypeptide(L)'
;MKKILLAAFFVGTFTISYAQSDYYNDYRRSVSEVNWQNVVADLVLSKTQANQLYSLNDRYHDYNSWNKVYVNNPNRWKDDRYAEIERILGREKYEKFKTKYYKGQNPTAVYNRNKNNDKRYKHMDKKSQDYRQDDRPDNGRGHRH
;
A
#
# COMPACT_ATOMS: atom_id res chain seq x y z
N MET A 1 -39.04 35.33 -11.77
CA MET A 1 -38.07 35.00 -10.69
C MET A 1 -38.38 33.62 -10.14
N LYS A 2 -37.41 32.69 -10.20
CA LYS A 2 -36.95 31.81 -9.12
C LYS A 2 -36.02 30.75 -9.72
N LYS A 3 -34.73 30.91 -9.41
CA LYS A 3 -33.67 29.94 -9.63
C LYS A 3 -33.87 28.83 -8.60
N ILE A 4 -33.88 27.57 -9.01
CA ILE A 4 -33.62 26.46 -8.09
C ILE A 4 -32.32 25.83 -8.57
N LEU A 5 -31.28 26.07 -7.77
CA LEU A 5 -29.93 25.57 -7.97
C LEU A 5 -29.93 24.07 -7.71
N LEU A 6 -29.54 23.29 -8.71
CA LEU A 6 -29.08 21.91 -8.55
C LEU A 6 -27.70 21.95 -7.89
N ALA A 7 -27.67 21.97 -6.56
CA ALA A 7 -26.46 21.76 -5.79
C ALA A 7 -26.71 20.63 -4.79
N ALA A 8 -26.47 19.39 -5.23
CA ALA A 8 -26.47 18.22 -4.37
C ALA A 8 -25.11 17.51 -4.44
N PHE A 9 -24.19 18.01 -3.62
CA PHE A 9 -23.25 17.25 -2.79
C PHE A 9 -22.46 16.08 -3.43
N PHE A 10 -21.38 16.42 -4.15
CA PHE A 10 -20.18 15.54 -4.30
C PHE A 10 -19.32 15.57 -3.02
N VAL A 11 -19.85 15.16 -1.86
CA VAL A 11 -19.09 15.17 -0.58
C VAL A 11 -18.71 13.77 -0.08
N GLY A 12 -19.14 12.70 -0.76
CA GLY A 12 -18.88 11.32 -0.34
C GLY A 12 -17.52 10.72 -0.73
N THR A 13 -16.84 11.25 -1.75
CA THR A 13 -15.61 10.64 -2.31
C THR A 13 -14.31 11.23 -1.77
N PHE A 14 -14.34 12.46 -1.25
CA PHE A 14 -13.13 13.19 -0.88
C PHE A 14 -12.40 12.59 0.34
N THR A 15 -13.11 12.00 1.31
CA THR A 15 -12.49 11.44 2.52
C THR A 15 -11.79 10.09 2.27
N ILE A 16 -12.29 9.28 1.33
CA ILE A 16 -11.65 8.01 0.93
C ILE A 16 -10.35 8.28 0.18
N SER A 17 -10.35 9.27 -0.72
CA SER A 17 -9.17 9.65 -1.50
C SER A 17 -8.03 10.19 -0.63
N TYR A 18 -8.32 10.93 0.46
CA TYR A 18 -7.27 11.46 1.33
C TYR A 18 -6.52 10.36 2.07
N ALA A 19 -7.22 9.39 2.67
CA ALA A 19 -6.57 8.34 3.45
C ALA A 19 -5.91 7.25 2.56
N GLN A 20 -6.46 6.99 1.37
CA GLN A 20 -5.80 6.14 0.36
C GLN A 20 -4.56 6.82 -0.25
N SER A 21 -4.53 8.16 -0.31
CA SER A 21 -3.34 8.89 -0.77
C SER A 21 -2.13 8.66 0.14
N ASP A 22 -2.33 8.49 1.45
CA ASP A 22 -1.23 8.22 2.40
C ASP A 22 -0.58 6.85 2.16
N TYR A 23 -1.37 5.82 1.83
CA TYR A 23 -0.83 4.52 1.42
C TYR A 23 0.01 4.60 0.14
N TYR A 24 -0.46 5.37 -0.85
CA TYR A 24 0.30 5.59 -2.07
C TYR A 24 1.57 6.41 -1.81
N ASN A 25 1.51 7.41 -0.93
CA ASN A 25 2.68 8.18 -0.51
C ASN A 25 3.74 7.27 0.13
N ASP A 26 3.34 6.33 0.98
CA ASP A 26 4.26 5.35 1.57
C ASP A 26 4.82 4.37 0.52
N TYR A 27 4.00 3.94 -0.44
CA TYR A 27 4.49 3.19 -1.60
C TYR A 27 5.57 4.00 -2.35
N ARG A 28 5.31 5.27 -2.64
CA ARG A 28 6.26 6.17 -3.32
C ARG A 28 7.54 6.39 -2.52
N ARG A 29 7.44 6.56 -1.19
CA ARG A 29 8.62 6.63 -0.30
C ARG A 29 9.46 5.37 -0.38
N SER A 30 8.83 4.19 -0.39
CA SER A 30 9.54 2.91 -0.55
C SER A 30 10.28 2.75 -1.88
N VAL A 31 9.98 3.62 -2.85
CA VAL A 31 10.72 3.75 -4.11
C VAL A 31 11.78 4.84 -3.99
N SER A 32 11.43 6.04 -3.53
CA SER A 32 12.33 7.21 -3.59
C SER A 32 13.41 7.24 -2.50
N GLU A 33 13.18 6.64 -1.33
CA GLU A 33 14.14 6.68 -0.21
C GLU A 33 15.27 5.65 -0.36
N VAL A 34 15.15 4.74 -1.32
CA VAL A 34 16.19 3.76 -1.64
C VAL A 34 16.98 4.24 -2.85
N ASN A 35 18.30 4.38 -2.68
CA ASN A 35 19.19 4.57 -3.83
C ASN A 35 19.39 3.24 -4.58
N TRP A 36 18.59 3.02 -5.62
CA TRP A 36 18.61 1.77 -6.41
C TRP A 36 19.87 1.57 -7.24
N GLN A 37 20.57 2.64 -7.62
CA GLN A 37 21.87 2.52 -8.30
C GLN A 37 22.90 1.91 -7.35
N ASN A 38 22.92 2.35 -6.09
CA ASN A 38 23.77 1.75 -5.06
C ASN A 38 23.35 0.31 -4.76
N VAL A 39 22.05 0.00 -4.71
CA VAL A 39 21.59 -1.40 -4.56
C VAL A 39 22.15 -2.29 -5.66
N VAL A 40 22.11 -1.83 -6.91
CA VAL A 40 22.65 -2.57 -8.06
C VAL A 40 24.16 -2.77 -7.95
N ALA A 41 24.89 -1.71 -7.61
CA ALA A 41 26.35 -1.74 -7.49
C ALA A 41 26.82 -2.57 -6.28
N ASP A 42 26.32 -2.28 -5.09
CA ASP A 42 26.77 -2.89 -3.82
C ASP A 42 26.44 -4.38 -3.76
N LEU A 43 25.30 -4.79 -4.32
CA LEU A 43 24.88 -6.20 -4.35
C LEU A 43 25.32 -6.92 -5.61
N VAL A 44 26.08 -6.25 -6.48
CA VAL A 44 26.61 -6.78 -7.75
C VAL A 44 25.50 -7.49 -8.51
N LEU A 45 24.43 -6.75 -8.81
CA LEU A 45 23.26 -7.31 -9.49
C LEU A 45 23.54 -7.53 -10.97
N SER A 46 23.03 -8.63 -11.52
CA SER A 46 23.08 -8.82 -12.96
C SER A 46 22.23 -7.77 -13.67
N LYS A 47 22.49 -7.53 -14.96
CA LYS A 47 21.69 -6.63 -15.79
C LYS A 47 20.20 -7.00 -15.74
N THR A 48 19.88 -8.29 -15.73
CA THR A 48 18.50 -8.79 -15.62
C THR A 48 17.88 -8.42 -14.28
N GLN A 49 18.58 -8.64 -13.16
CA GLN A 49 18.08 -8.28 -11.83
C GLN A 49 17.88 -6.76 -11.69
N ALA A 50 18.82 -5.96 -12.20
CA ALA A 50 18.71 -4.50 -12.20
C ALA A 50 17.47 -4.03 -12.99
N ASN A 51 17.26 -4.55 -14.19
CA ASN A 51 16.10 -4.22 -15.01
C ASN A 51 14.77 -4.63 -14.35
N GLN A 52 14.74 -5.78 -13.67
CA GLN A 52 13.56 -6.22 -12.92
C GLN A 52 13.25 -5.28 -11.74
N LEU A 53 14.27 -4.81 -11.01
CA LEU A 53 14.09 -3.82 -9.96
C LEU A 53 13.58 -2.49 -10.49
N TYR A 54 14.14 -1.99 -11.59
CA TYR A 54 13.68 -0.74 -12.20
C TYR A 54 12.24 -0.85 -12.69
N SER A 55 11.87 -1.97 -13.33
CA SER A 55 10.48 -2.24 -13.73
C SER A 55 9.55 -2.33 -12.52
N LEU A 56 9.97 -2.95 -11.42
CA LEU A 56 9.21 -3.00 -10.17
C LEU A 56 8.99 -1.60 -9.58
N ASN A 57 9.98 -0.73 -9.63
CA ASN A 57 9.89 0.64 -9.12
C ASN A 57 8.97 1.54 -9.95
N ASP A 58 8.88 1.28 -11.25
CA ASP A 58 8.05 2.03 -12.19
C ASP A 58 6.60 1.51 -12.28
N ARG A 59 6.33 0.29 -11.78
CA ARG A 59 5.05 -0.44 -11.91
C ARG A 59 3.79 0.40 -11.64
N TYR A 60 3.85 1.27 -10.63
CA TYR A 60 2.76 2.16 -10.26
C TYR A 60 3.27 3.60 -10.16
N HIS A 61 3.47 4.24 -11.31
CA HIS A 61 4.01 5.60 -11.41
C HIS A 61 3.03 6.68 -10.94
N ASP A 62 1.72 6.40 -10.97
CA ASP A 62 0.66 7.31 -10.56
C ASP A 62 -0.33 6.66 -9.55
N TYR A 63 -1.07 7.51 -8.82
CA TYR A 63 -2.04 7.07 -7.82
C TYR A 63 -3.15 6.21 -8.39
N ASN A 64 -3.66 6.51 -9.59
CA ASN A 64 -4.76 5.77 -10.19
C ASN A 64 -4.33 4.34 -10.56
N SER A 65 -3.12 4.17 -11.10
CA SER A 65 -2.54 2.86 -11.41
C SER A 65 -2.39 2.00 -10.14
N TRP A 66 -1.91 2.61 -9.05
CA TRP A 66 -1.77 1.96 -7.75
C TRP A 66 -3.13 1.61 -7.15
N ASN A 67 -4.07 2.57 -7.17
CA ASN A 67 -5.38 2.45 -6.53
C ASN A 67 -6.20 1.34 -7.19
N LYS A 68 -6.16 1.20 -8.52
CA LYS A 68 -6.83 0.09 -9.24
C LYS A 68 -6.49 -1.28 -8.69
N VAL A 69 -5.26 -1.48 -8.18
CA VAL A 69 -4.78 -2.78 -7.69
C VAL A 69 -5.03 -2.96 -6.19
N TYR A 70 -4.91 -1.87 -5.41
CA TYR A 70 -4.88 -1.94 -3.95
C TYR A 70 -6.08 -1.31 -3.24
N VAL A 71 -7.05 -0.71 -3.95
CA VAL A 71 -8.21 -0.02 -3.32
C VAL A 71 -8.94 -0.89 -2.30
N ASN A 72 -9.12 -2.18 -2.59
CA ASN A 72 -9.82 -3.13 -1.72
C ASN A 72 -8.95 -3.67 -0.58
N ASN A 73 -7.63 -3.58 -0.70
CA ASN A 73 -6.70 -3.95 0.36
C ASN A 73 -5.42 -3.10 0.28
N PRO A 74 -5.47 -1.84 0.73
CA PRO A 74 -4.34 -0.92 0.65
C PRO A 74 -3.11 -1.50 1.36
N ASN A 75 -3.29 -2.26 2.44
CA ASN A 75 -2.18 -2.83 3.19
C ASN A 75 -1.34 -3.85 2.40
N ARG A 76 -1.85 -4.43 1.30
CA ARG A 76 -1.16 -5.50 0.54
C ARG A 76 0.08 -5.01 -0.21
N TRP A 77 0.16 -3.71 -0.55
CA TRP A 77 1.21 -3.19 -1.44
C TRP A 77 2.64 -3.51 -0.98
N LYS A 78 2.88 -3.44 0.33
CA LYS A 78 4.19 -3.66 0.93
C LYS A 78 4.59 -5.13 0.84
N ASP A 79 3.67 -6.04 1.11
CA ASP A 79 3.93 -7.48 1.04
C ASP A 79 4.26 -7.88 -0.40
N ASP A 80 3.43 -7.45 -1.35
CA ASP A 80 3.65 -7.70 -2.79
C ASP A 80 5.00 -7.12 -3.25
N ARG A 81 5.34 -5.89 -2.83
CA ARG A 81 6.58 -5.24 -3.22
C ARG A 81 7.81 -5.93 -2.64
N TYR A 82 7.81 -6.24 -1.35
CA TYR A 82 8.98 -6.81 -0.69
C TYR A 82 9.18 -8.29 -1.00
N ALA A 83 8.11 -9.04 -1.29
CA ALA A 83 8.21 -10.37 -1.87
C ALA A 83 8.86 -10.34 -3.26
N GLU A 84 8.48 -9.38 -4.12
CA GLU A 84 9.10 -9.22 -5.44
C GLU A 84 10.58 -8.79 -5.36
N ILE A 85 10.92 -7.89 -4.43
CA ILE A 85 12.33 -7.51 -4.20
C ILE A 85 13.13 -8.74 -3.75
N GLU A 86 12.63 -9.53 -2.80
CA GLU A 86 13.30 -10.76 -2.34
C GLU A 86 13.47 -11.77 -3.48
N ARG A 87 12.44 -11.94 -4.32
CA ARG A 87 12.49 -12.81 -5.50
C ARG A 87 13.56 -12.37 -6.50
N ILE A 88 13.68 -11.06 -6.76
CA ILE A 88 14.66 -10.51 -7.72
C ILE A 88 16.08 -10.61 -7.16
N LEU A 89 16.27 -10.26 -5.89
CA LEU A 89 17.59 -10.21 -5.27
C LEU A 89 18.11 -11.60 -4.88
N GLY A 90 17.20 -12.51 -4.51
CA GLY A 90 17.53 -13.71 -3.76
C GLY A 90 17.75 -13.41 -2.28
N ARG A 91 17.58 -14.43 -1.43
CA ARG A 91 17.55 -14.32 0.03
C ARG A 91 18.76 -13.60 0.63
N GLU A 92 19.97 -13.98 0.25
CA GLU A 92 21.20 -13.40 0.85
C GLU A 92 21.34 -11.91 0.55
N LYS A 93 21.17 -11.52 -0.72
CA LYS A 93 21.24 -10.12 -1.15
C LYS A 93 20.09 -9.31 -0.57
N TYR A 94 18.91 -9.92 -0.39
CA TYR A 94 17.77 -9.29 0.26
C TYR A 94 18.02 -8.98 1.74
N GLU A 95 18.69 -9.87 2.49
CA GLU A 95 19.10 -9.56 3.87
C GLU A 95 20.08 -8.37 3.94
N LYS A 96 21.07 -8.33 3.03
CA LYS A 96 22.00 -7.19 2.93
C LYS A 96 21.26 -5.88 2.63
N PHE A 97 20.30 -5.93 1.71
CA PHE A 97 19.41 -4.80 1.40
C PHE A 97 18.63 -4.31 2.64
N LYS A 98 17.97 -5.22 3.37
CA LYS A 98 17.23 -4.86 4.59
C LYS A 98 18.13 -4.27 5.66
N THR A 99 19.33 -4.81 5.85
CA THR A 99 20.31 -4.27 6.80
C THR A 99 20.66 -2.83 6.47
N LYS A 100 20.96 -2.52 5.20
CA LYS A 100 21.38 -1.18 4.77
C LYS A 100 20.24 -0.15 4.83
N TYR A 101 19.07 -0.46 4.28
CA TYR A 101 18.00 0.53 4.10
C TYR A 101 16.95 0.51 5.21
N TYR A 102 16.84 -0.58 5.95
CA TYR A 102 15.80 -0.77 6.98
C TYR A 102 16.38 -1.16 8.33
N LYS A 103 17.69 -0.98 8.55
CA LYS A 103 18.39 -1.30 9.81
C LYS A 103 18.13 -2.74 10.27
N GLY A 104 18.04 -3.67 9.31
CA GLY A 104 17.76 -5.09 9.53
C GLY A 104 16.30 -5.42 9.83
N GLN A 105 15.43 -4.42 9.90
CA GLN A 105 14.00 -4.62 10.14
C GLN A 105 13.31 -5.12 8.87
N ASN A 106 12.23 -5.89 9.06
CA ASN A 106 11.35 -6.24 7.95
C ASN A 106 10.71 -4.94 7.41
N PRO A 107 10.90 -4.59 6.13
CA PRO A 107 10.33 -3.37 5.56
C PRO A 107 8.80 -3.33 5.65
N THR A 108 8.10 -4.47 5.51
CA THR A 108 6.66 -4.57 5.76
C THR A 108 6.31 -4.08 7.17
N ALA A 109 7.12 -4.42 8.17
CA ALA A 109 6.92 -4.00 9.56
C ALA A 109 7.23 -2.51 9.80
N VAL A 110 8.11 -1.91 8.99
CA VAL A 110 8.40 -0.46 9.02
C VAL A 110 7.16 0.31 8.56
N TYR A 111 6.60 -0.05 7.41
CA TYR A 111 5.39 0.61 6.89
C TYR A 111 4.12 0.25 7.68
N ASN A 112 4.07 -0.92 8.35
CA ASN A 112 3.01 -1.21 9.31
C ASN A 112 3.08 -0.37 10.59
N ARG A 113 4.27 0.01 11.07
CA ARG A 113 4.40 0.81 12.32
C ARG A 113 3.98 2.26 12.14
N ASN A 114 4.19 2.85 10.97
CA ASN A 114 3.67 4.18 10.65
C ASN A 114 2.14 4.26 10.80
N LYS A 115 1.43 3.15 10.58
CA LYS A 115 -0.02 3.02 10.74
C LYS A 115 -0.50 3.09 12.19
N ASN A 116 0.19 2.42 13.12
CA ASN A 116 -0.29 2.29 14.50
C ASN A 116 -0.12 3.59 15.31
N ASN A 117 0.88 4.40 14.94
CA ASN A 117 1.13 5.71 15.54
C ASN A 117 0.32 6.84 14.90
N ASP A 118 -0.16 6.65 13.67
CA ASP A 118 -0.93 7.67 12.98
C ASP A 118 -2.44 7.46 13.13
N LYS A 119 -3.10 8.43 13.78
CA LYS A 119 -4.56 8.45 14.00
C LYS A 119 -5.35 8.42 12.69
N ARG A 120 -4.73 8.73 11.55
CA ARG A 120 -5.33 8.71 10.21
C ARG A 120 -5.64 7.30 9.68
N TYR A 121 -4.95 6.28 10.14
CA TYR A 121 -5.18 4.91 9.63
C TYR A 121 -6.17 4.10 10.47
N LYS A 122 -6.41 4.49 11.73
CA LYS A 122 -7.26 3.75 12.67
C LYS A 122 -8.73 3.63 12.23
N HIS A 123 -9.21 4.56 11.41
CA HIS A 123 -10.59 4.56 10.93
C HIS A 123 -10.79 3.78 9.61
N MET A 124 -9.73 3.41 8.90
CA MET A 124 -9.83 2.61 7.68
C MET A 124 -9.93 1.12 7.95
N ASP A 125 -9.20 0.60 8.94
CA ASP A 125 -9.26 -0.83 9.27
C ASP A 125 -10.66 -1.26 9.74
N LYS A 126 -11.30 -0.45 10.60
CA LYS A 126 -12.69 -0.70 11.03
C LYS A 126 -13.67 -0.78 9.86
N LYS A 127 -13.56 0.13 8.89
CA LYS A 127 -14.46 0.15 7.72
C LYS A 127 -14.17 -0.96 6.71
N SER A 128 -12.92 -1.40 6.55
CA SER A 128 -12.59 -2.56 5.73
C SER A 128 -13.09 -3.88 6.34
N GLN A 129 -13.29 -3.92 7.66
CA GLN A 129 -13.95 -5.02 8.34
C GLN A 129 -15.47 -4.95 8.20
N ASP A 130 -16.10 -3.76 8.25
CA ASP A 130 -17.53 -3.59 7.95
C ASP A 130 -17.87 -4.09 6.54
N TYR A 131 -17.11 -3.69 5.52
CA TYR A 131 -17.32 -4.16 4.14
C TYR A 131 -17.17 -5.69 3.98
N ARG A 132 -16.42 -6.35 4.87
CA ARG A 132 -16.29 -7.82 4.89
C ARG A 132 -17.34 -8.51 5.75
N GLN A 133 -18.06 -7.76 6.58
CA GLN A 133 -19.13 -8.29 7.42
C GLN A 133 -20.43 -8.44 6.62
N ASP A 134 -20.61 -7.63 5.59
CA ASP A 134 -21.79 -7.65 4.71
C ASP A 134 -21.86 -8.89 3.78
N ASP A 135 -20.77 -9.65 3.63
CA ASP A 135 -20.71 -10.88 2.81
C ASP A 135 -20.96 -12.18 3.60
N ARG A 136 -21.35 -12.10 4.88
CA ARG A 136 -21.74 -13.29 5.65
C ARG A 136 -23.22 -13.60 5.39
N PRO A 137 -23.59 -14.83 5.00
CA PRO A 137 -25.01 -15.18 4.89
C PRO A 137 -25.68 -15.02 6.25
N ASP A 138 -26.73 -14.21 6.26
CA ASP A 138 -27.65 -14.00 7.37
C ASP A 138 -28.24 -15.35 7.81
N ASN A 139 -27.63 -15.99 8.80
CA ASN A 139 -28.22 -17.11 9.50
C ASN A 139 -29.25 -16.59 10.52
N GLY A 140 -30.39 -16.17 9.97
CA GLY A 140 -31.73 -16.49 10.43
C GLY A 140 -32.01 -16.56 11.93
N ARG A 141 -32.72 -15.52 12.39
CA ARG A 141 -33.93 -15.55 13.25
C ARG A 141 -33.83 -16.15 14.67
N GLY A 142 -34.17 -15.28 15.63
CA GLY A 142 -34.67 -15.68 16.94
C GLY A 142 -35.35 -14.54 17.69
N HIS A 143 -36.53 -14.08 17.24
CA HIS A 143 -37.47 -13.37 18.10
C HIS A 143 -38.07 -14.36 19.11
N ARG A 144 -38.04 -14.05 20.41
CA ARG A 144 -39.12 -14.44 21.32
C ARG A 144 -39.39 -13.33 22.34
N HIS A 145 -40.68 -13.23 22.61
CA HIS A 145 -41.43 -12.29 23.44
C HIS A 145 -40.97 -12.23 24.90
#